data_AF-A0A952KYY1-F1
#
_entry.id   AF-A0A952KYY1-F1
#
_cell.length_a   1.000
_cell.length_b   1.000
_cell.length_c   1.000
_cell.angle_alpha   90.00
_cell.angle_beta   90.00
_cell.angle_gamma   90.00
#
_symmetry.space_group_name_H-M   'P 1'
#
loop_
_entity.id
_entity.type
_entity.pdbx_description
1 polymer ?
#
loop_
_entity_poly.entity_id
_entity_poly.type
_entity_poly.pdbx_seq_one_letter_code
_entity_poly.pdbx_strand_id
1 'polypeptide(L)'
;MAPGAWSSLDAVRPRLAGRGAGADRGGLVRRRRQGARQYAAPEPHPSGATPPDLPPELVPRHVAVIMDGNGRWANQRGLPRTAGHERGEQSLVEVVKGAIEVGVEAISAYAFSTENWSRSPEEVRFLMGFNRDVVRRRREELHSLGVRVRWAGREPRLWRSVIKELRIAEELTRDNDVLTLTMCVNYGGRAELADAARALAQDVAAGRVNPDRIDERTFARYLYVPEVPDADMVWRTSGEERLSNFMLWQAAYSEMVFSNV
;
A
#
# COMPACT_ATOMS: atom_id res chain seq x y z
N MET A 1 -22.79 10.22 49.81
CA MET A 1 -23.36 9.52 48.64
C MET A 1 -22.32 8.52 48.15
N ALA A 2 -22.74 7.28 47.98
CA ALA A 2 -21.91 6.08 48.00
C ALA A 2 -21.00 5.88 46.76
N PRO A 3 -19.83 5.23 46.94
CA PRO A 3 -19.13 4.50 45.89
C PRO A 3 -19.50 2.99 45.95
N GLY A 4 -19.90 2.39 44.82
CA GLY A 4 -19.98 0.93 44.62
C GLY A 4 -18.74 0.46 43.84
N ALA A 5 -17.94 -0.49 44.33
CA ALA A 5 -18.13 -1.95 44.19
C ALA A 5 -18.38 -2.32 42.71
N TRP A 6 -17.53 -3.09 42.04
CA TRP A 6 -17.33 -4.53 42.28
C TRP A 6 -15.91 -5.03 41.95
N SER A 7 -15.43 -5.89 42.84
CA SER A 7 -14.24 -6.73 42.75
C SER A 7 -14.54 -8.09 42.10
N SER A 8 -13.48 -8.70 41.57
CA SER A 8 -13.17 -10.14 41.56
C SER A 8 -14.21 -11.12 41.01
N LEU A 9 -13.89 -11.73 39.87
CA LEU A 9 -14.29 -13.11 39.59
C LEU A 9 -13.07 -13.91 39.12
N ASP A 10 -12.72 -14.86 39.98
CA ASP A 10 -11.71 -15.89 39.82
C ASP A 10 -12.06 -16.93 38.74
N ALA A 11 -10.98 -17.42 38.13
CA ALA A 11 -10.70 -18.81 37.78
C ALA A 11 -11.84 -19.73 37.30
N VAL A 12 -11.79 -20.08 36.02
CA VAL A 12 -12.26 -21.38 35.52
C VAL A 12 -11.12 -22.05 34.73
N ARG A 13 -10.44 -23.00 35.39
CA ARG A 13 -9.59 -24.00 34.73
C ARG A 13 -10.42 -25.25 34.44
N PRO A 14 -10.30 -25.88 33.26
CA PRO A 14 -10.64 -27.29 33.10
C PRO A 14 -9.40 -28.19 33.26
N ARG A 15 -9.65 -29.34 33.87
CA ARG A 15 -8.69 -30.38 34.27
C ARG A 15 -8.20 -31.20 33.07
N LEU A 16 -6.92 -31.57 33.12
CA LEU A 16 -6.34 -32.67 32.34
C LEU A 16 -6.79 -34.02 32.92
N ALA A 17 -7.26 -34.91 32.06
CA ALA A 17 -7.28 -36.35 32.28
C ALA A 17 -6.89 -37.04 30.97
N GLY A 18 -5.89 -37.94 31.03
CA GLY A 18 -5.32 -38.60 29.88
C GLY A 18 -5.77 -40.05 29.68
N ARG A 19 -5.45 -40.54 28.47
CA ARG A 19 -5.04 -41.90 28.03
C ARG A 19 -5.94 -42.51 26.95
N GLY A 20 -5.28 -42.95 25.87
CA GLY A 20 -5.83 -43.85 24.86
C GLY A 20 -4.99 -43.85 23.58
N ALA A 21 -4.04 -44.79 23.49
CA ALA A 21 -3.22 -45.03 22.31
C ALA A 21 -4.04 -45.66 21.16
N GLY A 22 -3.70 -45.34 19.92
CA GLY A 22 -4.20 -45.99 18.71
C GLY A 22 -3.35 -45.56 17.51
N ALA A 23 -2.67 -46.53 16.92
CA ALA A 23 -1.65 -46.35 15.89
C ALA A 23 -2.24 -46.14 14.49
N ASP A 24 -1.38 -45.55 13.65
CA ASP A 24 -1.08 -45.97 12.28
C ASP A 24 -1.61 -45.13 11.11
N ARG A 25 -0.69 -44.96 10.15
CA ARG A 25 -0.82 -44.64 8.72
C ARG A 25 -0.91 -43.18 8.26
N GLY A 26 0.14 -42.77 7.55
CA GLY A 26 0.06 -41.75 6.53
C GLY A 26 0.94 -40.52 6.78
N GLY A 27 2.24 -40.72 7.02
CA GLY A 27 3.21 -39.63 6.94
C GLY A 27 3.29 -39.08 5.52
N LEU A 28 2.37 -38.18 5.17
CA LEU A 28 2.58 -37.23 4.09
C LEU A 28 3.81 -36.41 4.49
N VAL A 29 4.93 -36.75 3.87
CA VAL A 29 6.12 -35.91 3.81
C VAL A 29 5.63 -34.52 3.42
N ARG A 30 5.55 -33.61 4.41
CA ARG A 30 5.38 -32.19 4.17
C ARG A 30 6.50 -31.83 3.20
N ARG A 31 6.15 -31.60 1.93
CA ARG A 31 7.04 -30.98 0.94
C ARG A 31 7.63 -29.76 1.65
N ARG A 32 8.92 -29.84 2.00
CA ARG A 32 9.71 -28.68 2.41
C ARG A 32 9.38 -27.59 1.41
N ARG A 33 8.77 -26.49 1.87
CA ARG A 33 8.72 -25.26 1.08
C ARG A 33 10.16 -25.00 0.62
N GLN A 34 10.34 -24.84 -0.68
CA GLN A 34 11.60 -24.42 -1.28
C GLN A 34 12.11 -23.18 -0.51
N GLY A 35 13.43 -23.08 -0.34
CA GLY A 35 14.10 -22.22 0.64
C GLY A 35 13.50 -20.81 0.74
N ALA A 36 13.36 -20.32 1.98
CA ALA A 36 12.93 -18.95 2.24
C ALA A 36 13.80 -17.99 1.42
N ARG A 37 13.18 -17.11 0.65
CA ARG A 37 13.88 -16.05 -0.08
C ARG A 37 14.62 -15.18 0.93
N GLN A 38 15.85 -14.80 0.61
CA GLN A 38 16.67 -13.98 1.49
C GLN A 38 16.67 -12.54 0.98
N TYR A 39 16.07 -11.65 1.76
CA TYR A 39 16.04 -10.21 1.53
C TYR A 39 17.02 -9.50 2.46
N ALA A 40 17.49 -8.33 2.04
CA ALA A 40 18.24 -7.43 2.91
C ALA A 40 17.32 -6.89 4.01
N ALA A 41 17.87 -6.67 5.20
CA ALA A 41 17.18 -5.89 6.21
C ALA A 41 17.21 -4.39 5.82
N PRO A 42 16.17 -3.61 6.14
CA PRO A 42 16.21 -2.16 6.02
C PRO A 42 17.41 -1.57 6.78
N GLU A 43 18.04 -0.55 6.20
CA GLU A 43 19.02 0.25 6.94
C GLU A 43 18.31 1.03 8.06
N PRO A 44 18.84 1.02 9.31
CA PRO A 44 18.23 1.75 10.41
C PRO A 44 18.15 3.26 10.13
N HIS A 45 17.10 3.90 10.63
CA HIS A 45 16.94 5.35 10.48
C HIS A 45 18.14 6.11 11.09
N PRO A 46 18.67 7.17 10.44
CA PRO A 46 19.88 7.87 10.91
C PRO A 46 19.80 8.47 12.32
N SER A 47 18.59 8.68 12.85
CA SER A 47 18.40 9.15 14.22
C SER A 47 18.62 8.07 15.28
N GLY A 48 18.78 6.81 14.90
CA GLY A 48 18.80 5.66 15.81
C GLY A 48 17.42 5.31 16.39
N ALA A 49 16.34 5.87 15.83
CA ALA A 49 14.99 5.47 16.20
C ALA A 49 14.77 4.00 15.81
N THR A 50 14.04 3.27 16.66
CA THR A 50 13.64 1.88 16.42
C THR A 50 12.11 1.80 16.36
N PRO A 51 11.56 0.76 15.70
CA PRO A 51 10.12 0.55 15.65
C PRO A 51 9.50 0.50 17.05
N PRO A 52 8.31 1.06 17.25
CA PRO A 52 7.58 0.88 18.50
C PRO A 52 7.22 -0.60 18.70
N ASP A 53 7.22 -1.04 19.96
CA ASP A 53 6.74 -2.37 20.34
C ASP A 53 5.21 -2.39 20.31
N LEU A 54 4.65 -2.88 19.19
CA LEU A 54 3.21 -2.98 18.95
C LEU A 54 2.80 -4.45 18.88
N PRO A 55 1.68 -4.85 19.50
CA PRO A 55 1.06 -6.13 19.21
C PRO A 55 0.81 -6.28 17.70
N PRO A 56 1.21 -7.40 17.06
CA PRO A 56 1.08 -7.57 15.60
C PRO A 56 -0.34 -7.35 15.08
N GLU A 57 -1.36 -7.68 15.86
CA GLU A 57 -2.77 -7.48 15.53
C GLU A 57 -3.21 -6.00 15.48
N LEU A 58 -2.40 -5.07 16.00
CA LEU A 58 -2.65 -3.63 15.96
C LEU A 58 -1.86 -2.92 14.85
N VAL A 59 -0.97 -3.64 14.15
CA VAL A 59 -0.26 -3.08 13.00
C VAL A 59 -1.22 -3.04 11.81
N PRO A 60 -1.43 -1.86 11.16
CA PRO A 60 -2.26 -1.80 9.97
C PRO A 60 -1.62 -2.63 8.86
N ARG A 61 -2.41 -3.51 8.26
CA ARG A 61 -1.96 -4.36 7.15
C ARG A 61 -1.73 -3.53 5.91
N HIS A 62 -2.58 -2.52 5.68
CA HIS A 62 -2.45 -1.62 4.54
C HIS A 62 -2.59 -0.15 4.93
N VAL A 63 -1.56 0.62 4.57
CA VAL A 63 -1.53 2.08 4.76
C VAL A 63 -1.56 2.80 3.41
N ALA A 64 -2.59 3.62 3.19
CA ALA A 64 -2.70 4.50 2.03
C ALA A 64 -2.12 5.89 2.36
N VAL A 65 -1.04 6.30 1.69
CA VAL A 65 -0.29 7.52 2.00
C VAL A 65 -0.51 8.60 0.94
N ILE A 66 -1.05 9.74 1.36
CA ILE A 66 -1.18 10.96 0.56
C ILE A 66 -0.02 11.90 0.90
N MET A 67 1.02 11.89 0.07
CA MET A 67 2.25 12.67 0.22
C MET A 67 2.06 14.12 -0.28
N ASP A 68 1.32 14.92 0.47
CA ASP A 68 1.07 16.33 0.16
C ASP A 68 2.12 17.26 0.81
N GLY A 69 2.21 18.50 0.36
CA GLY A 69 3.05 19.53 0.98
C GLY A 69 4.42 19.76 0.34
N ASN A 70 4.89 18.89 -0.58
CA ASN A 70 6.20 19.01 -1.24
C ASN A 70 6.49 20.42 -1.79
N GLY A 71 5.52 20.98 -2.54
CA GLY A 71 5.68 22.33 -3.10
C GLY A 71 5.63 23.45 -2.05
N ARG A 72 4.84 23.28 -0.97
CA ARG A 72 4.81 24.25 0.15
C ARG A 72 6.13 24.24 0.91
N TRP A 73 6.66 23.05 1.20
CA TRP A 73 7.94 22.86 1.85
C TRP A 73 9.08 23.55 1.11
N ALA A 74 9.11 23.43 -0.22
CA ALA A 74 10.10 24.08 -1.07
C ALA A 74 9.95 25.61 -1.05
N ASN A 75 8.73 26.12 -1.24
CA ASN A 75 8.44 27.56 -1.23
C ASN A 75 8.84 28.23 0.09
N GLN A 76 8.57 27.59 1.23
CA GLN A 76 8.95 28.10 2.57
C GLN A 76 10.46 28.24 2.75
N ARG A 77 11.26 27.54 1.92
CA ARG A 77 12.73 27.55 1.95
C ARG A 77 13.34 28.34 0.79
N GLY A 78 12.52 29.03 -0.02
CA GLY A 78 12.99 29.73 -1.21
C GLY A 78 13.54 28.79 -2.29
N LEU A 79 13.16 27.51 -2.27
CA LEU A 79 13.61 26.49 -3.22
C LEU A 79 12.59 26.30 -4.35
N PRO A 80 13.02 25.84 -5.54
CA PRO A 80 12.10 25.42 -6.58
C PRO A 80 11.24 24.24 -6.11
N ARG A 81 9.97 24.19 -6.52
CA ARG A 81 9.01 23.13 -6.15
C ARG A 81 9.54 21.72 -6.43
N THR A 82 10.38 21.57 -7.46
CA THR A 82 11.06 20.34 -7.83
C THR A 82 11.91 19.74 -6.71
N ALA A 83 12.61 20.58 -5.93
CA ALA A 83 13.41 20.14 -4.78
C ALA A 83 12.54 19.51 -3.67
N GLY A 84 11.30 19.99 -3.51
CA GLY A 84 10.35 19.39 -2.59
C GLY A 84 9.95 17.97 -3.01
N HIS A 85 9.78 17.74 -4.32
CA HIS A 85 9.47 16.40 -4.84
C HIS A 85 10.64 15.43 -4.65
N GLU A 86 11.88 15.87 -4.88
CA GLU A 86 13.09 15.09 -4.63
C GLU A 86 13.21 14.68 -3.16
N ARG A 87 12.87 15.59 -2.23
CA ARG A 87 12.81 15.25 -0.80
C ARG A 87 11.68 14.25 -0.51
N GLY A 88 10.54 14.39 -1.18
CA GLY A 88 9.42 13.46 -1.09
C GLY A 88 9.76 12.02 -1.50
N GLU A 89 10.61 11.81 -2.51
CA GLU A 89 11.13 10.47 -2.85
C GLU A 89 11.86 9.84 -1.67
N GLN A 90 12.77 10.60 -1.04
CA GLN A 90 13.53 10.09 0.10
C GLN A 90 12.60 9.73 1.25
N SER A 91 11.63 10.60 1.55
CA SER A 91 10.62 10.33 2.58
C SER A 91 9.83 9.05 2.29
N LEU A 92 9.42 8.80 1.04
CA LEU A 92 8.69 7.58 0.69
C LEU A 92 9.52 6.32 0.93
N VAL A 93 10.81 6.33 0.55
CA VAL A 93 11.70 5.19 0.77
C VAL A 93 11.89 4.92 2.27
N GLU A 94 12.08 5.96 3.07
CA GLU A 94 12.19 5.81 4.53
C GLU A 94 10.89 5.31 5.17
N VAL A 95 9.73 5.75 4.67
CA VAL A 95 8.43 5.20 5.08
C VAL A 95 8.31 3.72 4.73
N VAL A 96 8.77 3.29 3.56
CA VAL A 96 8.77 1.87 3.17
C VAL A 96 9.69 1.06 4.07
N LYS A 97 10.89 1.55 4.39
CA LYS A 97 11.80 0.90 5.33
C LYS A 97 11.16 0.74 6.71
N GLY A 98 10.62 1.82 7.28
CA GLY A 98 9.95 1.78 8.59
C GLY A 98 8.71 0.88 8.59
N ALA A 99 7.97 0.82 7.48
CA ALA A 99 6.84 -0.09 7.31
C ALA A 99 7.27 -1.56 7.32
N ILE A 100 8.40 -1.90 6.68
CA ILE A 100 8.99 -3.25 6.75
C ILE A 100 9.40 -3.56 8.20
N GLU A 101 10.05 -2.61 8.88
CA GLU A 101 10.50 -2.82 10.27
C GLU A 101 9.34 -2.98 11.27
N VAL A 102 8.22 -2.28 11.06
CA VAL A 102 7.00 -2.39 11.89
C VAL A 102 6.13 -3.60 11.51
N GLY A 103 6.26 -4.12 10.29
CA GLY A 103 5.49 -5.29 9.82
C GLY A 103 4.21 -4.95 9.05
N VAL A 104 4.13 -3.77 8.42
CA VAL A 104 3.03 -3.41 7.50
C VAL A 104 3.16 -4.22 6.20
N GLU A 105 2.06 -4.82 5.74
CA GLU A 105 2.06 -5.71 4.56
C GLU A 105 1.96 -4.95 3.23
N ALA A 106 1.32 -3.78 3.23
CA ALA A 106 1.07 -2.99 2.02
C ALA A 106 1.11 -1.48 2.25
N ILE A 107 1.67 -0.76 1.28
CA ILE A 107 1.58 0.70 1.16
C ILE A 107 1.00 1.05 -0.21
N SER A 108 0.01 1.94 -0.23
CA SER A 108 -0.40 2.61 -1.47
C SER A 108 0.01 4.08 -1.42
N ALA A 109 0.89 4.51 -2.32
CA ALA A 109 1.47 5.85 -2.30
C ALA A 109 0.90 6.71 -3.42
N TYR A 110 0.30 7.87 -3.08
CA TYR A 110 -0.29 8.76 -4.07
C TYR A 110 0.76 9.63 -4.78
N ALA A 111 1.45 9.04 -5.76
CA ALA A 111 2.60 9.66 -6.41
C ALA A 111 2.22 10.68 -7.51
N PHE A 112 1.17 10.43 -8.29
CA PHE A 112 0.66 11.38 -9.29
C PHE A 112 -0.85 11.19 -9.52
N SER A 113 -1.63 12.22 -9.23
CA SER A 113 -3.09 12.23 -9.39
C SER A 113 -3.52 12.62 -10.81
N THR A 114 -4.71 12.18 -11.23
CA THR A 114 -5.36 12.68 -12.46
C THR A 114 -5.57 14.20 -12.43
N GLU A 115 -5.73 14.78 -11.26
CA GLU A 115 -5.96 16.21 -11.04
C GLU A 115 -4.67 17.02 -11.28
N ASN A 116 -3.49 16.38 -11.21
CA ASN A 116 -2.20 17.05 -11.51
C ASN A 116 -2.08 17.49 -12.96
N TRP A 117 -2.89 16.97 -13.87
CA TRP A 117 -2.96 17.47 -15.24
C TRP A 117 -3.47 18.90 -15.38
N SER A 118 -4.06 19.48 -14.32
CA SER A 118 -4.46 20.89 -14.28
C SER A 118 -3.33 21.85 -13.89
N ARG A 119 -2.15 21.33 -13.51
CA ARG A 119 -0.95 22.12 -13.19
C ARG A 119 -0.28 22.65 -14.46
N SER A 120 0.72 23.52 -14.28
CA SER A 120 1.47 24.08 -15.42
C SER A 120 2.13 22.96 -16.25
N PRO A 121 2.24 23.13 -17.59
CA PRO A 121 2.89 22.13 -18.45
C PRO A 121 4.32 21.77 -18.02
N GLU A 122 5.04 22.73 -17.45
CA GLU A 122 6.39 22.55 -16.91
C GLU A 122 6.40 21.65 -15.67
N GLU A 123 5.49 21.88 -14.72
CA GLU A 123 5.37 21.05 -13.51
C GLU A 123 4.94 19.63 -13.88
N VAL A 124 4.01 19.47 -14.82
CA VAL A 124 3.60 18.16 -15.33
C VAL A 124 4.78 17.44 -16.00
N ARG A 125 5.54 18.11 -16.86
CA ARG A 125 6.73 17.54 -17.52
C ARG A 125 7.77 17.08 -16.50
N PHE A 126 8.03 17.90 -15.49
CA PHE A 126 8.91 17.56 -14.39
C PHE A 126 8.41 16.31 -13.65
N LEU A 127 7.15 16.27 -13.24
CA LEU A 127 6.58 15.15 -12.50
C LEU A 127 6.64 13.83 -13.29
N MET A 128 6.45 13.86 -14.61
CA MET A 128 6.60 12.68 -15.47
C MET A 128 8.04 12.17 -15.47
N GLY A 129 9.01 13.06 -15.70
CA GLY A 129 10.43 12.71 -15.66
C GLY A 129 10.88 12.21 -14.28
N PHE A 130 10.42 12.89 -13.24
CA PHE A 130 10.72 12.57 -11.84
C PHE A 130 10.22 11.16 -11.47
N ASN A 131 8.94 10.85 -11.71
CA ASN A 131 8.39 9.51 -11.41
C ASN A 131 9.15 8.40 -12.15
N ARG A 132 9.49 8.61 -13.44
CA ARG A 132 10.33 7.67 -14.21
C ARG A 132 11.67 7.44 -13.51
N ASP A 133 12.35 8.52 -13.13
CA ASP A 133 13.71 8.42 -12.60
C ASP A 133 13.73 7.84 -11.18
N VAL A 134 12.72 8.14 -10.35
CA VAL A 134 12.53 7.53 -9.02
C VAL A 134 12.41 6.02 -9.13
N VAL A 135 11.48 5.52 -9.96
CA VAL A 135 11.26 4.08 -10.13
C VAL A 135 12.54 3.40 -10.62
N ARG A 136 13.22 4.01 -11.59
CA ARG A 136 14.47 3.46 -12.13
C ARG A 136 15.59 3.42 -11.10
N ARG A 137 15.76 4.45 -10.27
CA ARG A 137 16.81 4.51 -9.24
C ARG A 137 16.55 3.55 -8.09
N ARG A 138 15.29 3.40 -7.68
CA ARG A 138 14.92 2.71 -6.44
C ARG A 138 14.52 1.26 -6.63
N ARG A 139 14.18 0.80 -7.83
CA ARG A 139 13.67 -0.57 -8.03
C ARG A 139 14.62 -1.68 -7.53
N GLU A 140 15.93 -1.52 -7.65
CA GLU A 140 16.89 -2.54 -7.19
C GLU A 140 16.97 -2.57 -5.65
N GLU A 141 16.93 -1.39 -5.01
CA GLU A 141 16.85 -1.25 -3.55
C GLU A 141 15.52 -1.83 -3.02
N LEU A 142 14.39 -1.49 -3.65
CA LEU A 142 13.09 -2.08 -3.31
C LEU A 142 13.09 -3.59 -3.52
N HIS A 143 13.71 -4.08 -4.59
CA HIS A 143 13.79 -5.50 -4.87
C HIS A 143 14.61 -6.24 -3.81
N SER A 144 15.77 -5.70 -3.42
CA SER A 144 16.63 -6.31 -2.40
C SER A 144 15.98 -6.35 -1.02
N LEU A 145 15.11 -5.38 -0.70
CA LEU A 145 14.29 -5.33 0.51
C LEU A 145 13.04 -6.24 0.46
N GLY A 146 12.82 -6.96 -0.65
CA GLY A 146 11.65 -7.83 -0.79
C GLY A 146 10.34 -7.07 -1.00
N VAL A 147 10.41 -5.83 -1.49
CA VAL A 147 9.23 -5.06 -1.84
C VAL A 147 8.71 -5.49 -3.20
N ARG A 148 7.42 -5.82 -3.30
CA ARG A 148 6.69 -6.06 -4.54
C ARG A 148 6.06 -4.76 -5.01
N VAL A 149 6.54 -4.23 -6.13
CA VAL A 149 6.01 -3.00 -6.72
C VAL A 149 4.80 -3.33 -7.59
N ARG A 150 3.74 -2.53 -7.45
CA ARG A 150 2.54 -2.55 -8.28
C ARG A 150 2.25 -1.17 -8.82
N TRP A 151 1.72 -1.06 -10.03
CA TRP A 151 1.23 0.19 -10.56
C TRP A 151 -0.30 0.23 -10.54
N ALA A 152 -0.86 1.31 -9.98
CA ALA A 152 -2.28 1.64 -10.08
C ALA A 152 -2.45 2.96 -10.84
N GLY A 153 -3.20 2.95 -11.94
CA GLY A 153 -3.50 4.15 -12.71
C GLY A 153 -3.75 3.89 -14.20
N ARG A 154 -3.89 4.97 -14.96
CA ARG A 154 -4.25 4.92 -16.39
C ARG A 154 -3.06 5.17 -17.30
N GLU A 155 -2.99 4.44 -18.42
CA GLU A 155 -2.00 4.70 -19.48
C GLU A 155 -2.21 6.02 -20.24
N PRO A 156 -3.44 6.41 -20.64
CA PRO A 156 -3.65 7.64 -21.40
C PRO A 156 -2.96 8.87 -20.80
N ARG A 157 -2.24 9.60 -21.66
CA ARG A 157 -1.43 10.80 -21.36
C ARG A 157 -0.13 10.55 -20.58
N LEU A 158 0.06 9.38 -19.97
CA LEU A 158 1.32 9.03 -19.32
C LEU A 158 2.41 8.82 -20.38
N TRP A 159 3.63 9.29 -20.11
CA TRP A 159 4.75 9.07 -21.02
C TRP A 159 5.06 7.58 -21.11
N ARG A 160 5.28 7.07 -22.33
CA ARG A 160 5.65 5.66 -22.57
C ARG A 160 6.88 5.23 -21.76
N SER A 161 7.81 6.16 -21.51
CA SER A 161 8.99 5.93 -20.67
C SER A 161 8.64 5.69 -19.21
N VAL A 162 7.65 6.38 -18.65
CA VAL A 162 7.16 6.14 -17.27
C VAL A 162 6.49 4.77 -17.19
N ILE A 163 5.59 4.45 -18.13
CA ILE A 163 4.92 3.15 -18.21
C ILE A 163 5.96 2.01 -18.29
N LYS A 164 6.99 2.19 -19.11
CA LYS A 164 8.07 1.21 -19.26
C LYS A 164 8.79 0.95 -17.93
N GLU A 165 9.21 1.98 -17.21
CA GLU A 165 9.92 1.79 -15.93
C GLU A 165 9.03 1.17 -14.85
N LEU A 166 7.74 1.56 -14.78
CA LEU A 166 6.76 0.94 -13.88
C LEU A 166 6.63 -0.57 -14.14
N ARG A 167 6.43 -0.97 -15.41
CA ARG A 167 6.32 -2.38 -15.79
C ARG A 167 7.61 -3.18 -15.54
N ILE A 168 8.78 -2.57 -15.72
CA ILE A 168 10.05 -3.22 -15.37
C ILE A 168 10.13 -3.47 -13.86
N ALA A 169 9.74 -2.50 -13.04
CA ALA A 169 9.72 -2.68 -11.59
C ALA A 169 8.71 -3.75 -11.15
N GLU A 170 7.51 -3.76 -11.73
CA GLU A 170 6.51 -4.81 -11.47
C GLU A 170 7.04 -6.21 -11.82
N GLU A 171 7.68 -6.37 -12.97
CA GLU A 171 8.23 -7.66 -13.40
C GLU A 171 9.41 -8.10 -12.53
N LEU A 172 10.36 -7.20 -12.25
CA LEU A 172 11.53 -7.47 -11.40
C LEU A 172 11.12 -7.94 -10.00
N THR A 173 10.06 -7.33 -9.45
CA THR A 173 9.64 -7.54 -8.07
C THR A 173 8.40 -8.43 -7.93
N ARG A 174 7.92 -9.04 -9.02
CA ARG A 174 6.64 -9.79 -9.06
C ARG A 174 6.54 -10.89 -8.01
N ASP A 175 7.69 -11.47 -7.68
CA ASP A 175 7.87 -12.61 -6.80
C ASP A 175 8.19 -12.20 -5.35
N ASN A 176 8.33 -10.90 -5.06
CA ASN A 176 8.64 -10.41 -3.73
C ASN A 176 7.45 -10.52 -2.77
N ASP A 177 7.71 -10.72 -1.48
CA ASP A 177 6.69 -11.07 -0.48
C ASP A 177 6.87 -10.42 0.91
N VAL A 178 7.76 -9.42 1.06
CA VAL A 178 7.93 -8.69 2.33
C VAL A 178 6.89 -7.58 2.48
N LEU A 179 6.74 -6.72 1.47
CA LEU A 179 5.78 -5.60 1.47
C LEU A 179 5.31 -5.34 0.03
N THR A 180 4.02 -5.05 -0.16
CA THR A 180 3.51 -4.59 -1.47
C THR A 180 3.46 -3.06 -1.52
N LEU A 181 4.21 -2.44 -2.43
CA LEU A 181 4.17 -1.01 -2.68
C LEU A 181 3.38 -0.72 -3.96
N THR A 182 2.16 -0.23 -3.81
CA THR A 182 1.33 0.25 -4.91
C THR A 182 1.66 1.71 -5.21
N MET A 183 2.32 1.93 -6.34
CA MET A 183 2.62 3.25 -6.87
C MET A 183 1.41 3.77 -7.66
N CYS A 184 0.68 4.72 -7.09
CA CYS A 184 -0.50 5.31 -7.72
C CYS A 184 -0.09 6.49 -8.62
N VAL A 185 0.10 6.22 -9.91
CA VAL A 185 0.60 7.17 -10.92
C VAL A 185 -0.42 7.34 -12.02
N ASN A 186 -0.85 8.58 -12.27
CA ASN A 186 -2.03 8.91 -13.07
C ASN A 186 -3.28 8.18 -12.56
N TYR A 187 -3.43 8.23 -11.23
CA TYR A 187 -4.50 7.55 -10.50
C TYR A 187 -5.59 8.53 -10.04
N GLY A 188 -6.83 8.05 -10.06
CA GLY A 188 -7.95 8.66 -9.37
C GLY A 188 -9.00 7.58 -9.07
N GLY A 189 -9.53 7.56 -7.85
CA GLY A 189 -10.47 6.52 -7.41
C GLY A 189 -11.72 6.46 -8.27
N ARG A 190 -12.32 7.61 -8.60
CA ARG A 190 -13.47 7.65 -9.53
C ARG A 190 -13.13 7.06 -10.91
N ALA A 191 -11.90 7.27 -11.39
CA ALA A 191 -11.46 6.71 -12.65
C ALA A 191 -11.29 5.19 -12.56
N GLU A 192 -10.75 4.68 -11.46
CA GLU A 192 -10.66 3.24 -11.17
C GLU A 192 -12.04 2.58 -11.13
N LEU A 193 -12.99 3.16 -10.38
CA LEU A 193 -14.36 2.61 -10.32
C LEU A 193 -15.05 2.59 -11.68
N ALA A 194 -14.86 3.63 -12.48
CA ALA A 194 -15.40 3.67 -13.83
C ALA A 194 -14.77 2.62 -14.76
N ASP A 195 -13.48 2.33 -14.59
CA ASP A 195 -12.80 1.29 -15.38
C ASP A 195 -13.22 -0.11 -14.93
N ALA A 196 -13.33 -0.33 -13.62
CA ALA A 196 -13.83 -1.59 -13.05
C ALA A 196 -15.25 -1.89 -13.54
N ALA A 197 -16.15 -0.90 -13.48
CA ALA A 197 -17.51 -1.03 -13.99
C ALA A 197 -17.53 -1.33 -15.50
N ARG A 198 -16.67 -0.69 -16.29
CA ARG A 198 -16.58 -0.95 -17.74
C ARG A 198 -16.09 -2.37 -18.04
N ALA A 199 -15.07 -2.84 -17.34
CA ALA A 199 -14.53 -4.19 -17.51
C ALA A 199 -15.55 -5.26 -17.10
N LEU A 200 -16.23 -5.05 -15.97
CA LEU A 200 -17.34 -5.91 -15.53
C LEU A 200 -18.48 -5.94 -16.55
N ALA A 201 -18.88 -4.79 -17.10
CA ALA A 201 -19.92 -4.73 -18.14
C ALA A 201 -19.51 -5.48 -19.42
N GLN A 202 -18.23 -5.44 -19.80
CA GLN A 202 -17.72 -6.21 -20.94
C GLN A 202 -17.79 -7.73 -20.69
N ASP A 203 -17.49 -8.17 -19.47
CA ASP A 203 -17.60 -9.59 -19.10
C ASP A 203 -19.06 -10.07 -19.02
N VAL A 204 -19.97 -9.21 -18.56
CA VAL A 204 -21.41 -9.46 -18.62
C VAL A 204 -21.89 -9.58 -20.07
N ALA A 205 -21.53 -8.63 -20.93
CA ALA A 205 -21.93 -8.65 -22.34
C ALA A 205 -21.39 -9.87 -23.10
N ALA A 206 -20.23 -10.38 -22.69
CA ALA A 206 -19.63 -11.59 -23.23
C ALA A 206 -20.15 -12.90 -22.59
N GLY A 207 -21.11 -12.83 -21.67
CA GLY A 207 -21.68 -14.00 -20.97
C GLY A 207 -20.75 -14.67 -19.97
N ARG A 208 -19.63 -14.03 -19.59
CA ARG A 208 -18.67 -14.55 -18.60
C ARG A 208 -19.12 -14.32 -17.15
N VAL A 209 -19.94 -13.28 -16.92
CA VAL A 209 -20.49 -12.95 -15.60
C VAL A 209 -22.01 -12.84 -15.71
N ASN A 210 -22.72 -13.46 -14.77
CA ASN A 210 -24.16 -13.28 -14.60
C ASN A 210 -24.43 -11.99 -13.81
N PRO A 211 -25.17 -11.01 -14.36
CA PRO A 211 -25.55 -9.77 -13.66
C PRO A 211 -26.16 -9.98 -12.28
N ASP A 212 -26.99 -11.02 -12.11
CA ASP A 212 -27.69 -11.31 -10.86
C ASP A 212 -26.74 -11.85 -9.76
N ARG A 213 -25.49 -12.13 -10.12
CA ARG A 213 -24.44 -12.61 -9.21
C ARG A 213 -23.39 -11.54 -8.91
N ILE A 214 -23.60 -10.31 -9.35
CA ILE A 214 -22.68 -9.20 -9.08
C ILE A 214 -22.91 -8.70 -7.65
N ASP A 215 -21.86 -8.77 -6.85
CA ASP A 215 -21.75 -8.26 -5.49
C ASP A 215 -20.46 -7.41 -5.33
N GLU A 216 -20.22 -6.86 -4.14
CA GLU A 216 -19.03 -6.05 -3.85
C GLU A 216 -17.73 -6.82 -4.12
N ARG A 217 -17.69 -8.12 -3.77
CA ARG A 217 -16.55 -9.00 -4.04
C ARG A 217 -16.31 -9.18 -5.53
N THR A 218 -17.37 -9.23 -6.33
CA THR A 218 -17.29 -9.31 -7.78
C THR A 218 -16.75 -8.03 -8.38
N PHE A 219 -17.26 -6.89 -7.93
CA PHE A 219 -16.75 -5.59 -8.36
C PHE A 219 -15.27 -5.40 -8.00
N ALA A 220 -14.87 -5.75 -6.77
CA ALA A 220 -13.50 -5.58 -6.28
C ALA A 220 -12.45 -6.30 -7.14
N ARG A 221 -12.79 -7.44 -7.79
CA ARG A 221 -11.89 -8.15 -8.71
C ARG A 221 -11.52 -7.36 -9.97
N TYR A 222 -12.28 -6.33 -10.30
CA TYR A 222 -12.04 -5.48 -11.48
C TYR A 222 -11.30 -4.17 -11.16
N LEU A 223 -10.96 -3.93 -9.89
CA LEU A 223 -10.08 -2.82 -9.50
C LEU A 223 -8.66 -3.03 -10.04
N TYR A 224 -7.80 -2.00 -10.00
CA TYR A 224 -6.49 -2.07 -10.66
C TYR A 224 -5.54 -3.08 -10.00
N VAL A 225 -5.58 -3.20 -8.68
CA VAL A 225 -4.72 -4.09 -7.89
C VAL A 225 -5.58 -4.87 -6.88
N PRO A 226 -6.40 -5.82 -7.35
CA PRO A 226 -7.40 -6.50 -6.52
C PRO A 226 -6.82 -7.43 -5.44
N GLU A 227 -5.52 -7.72 -5.50
CA GLU A 227 -4.81 -8.51 -4.48
C GLU A 227 -4.40 -7.72 -3.24
N VAL A 228 -4.40 -6.38 -3.30
CA VAL A 228 -4.11 -5.52 -2.14
C VAL A 228 -5.38 -5.42 -1.28
N PRO A 229 -5.30 -5.65 0.04
CA PRO A 229 -6.47 -5.56 0.91
C PRO A 229 -7.00 -4.11 1.01
N ASP A 230 -8.18 -3.95 1.61
CA ASP A 230 -8.68 -2.63 1.98
C ASP A 230 -7.66 -1.89 2.86
N ALA A 231 -7.63 -0.57 2.79
CA ALA A 231 -6.76 0.24 3.62
C ALA A 231 -7.31 0.26 5.05
N ASP A 232 -6.49 -0.14 6.01
CA ASP A 232 -6.82 0.02 7.43
C ASP A 232 -6.65 1.48 7.85
N MET A 233 -5.67 2.18 7.24
CA MET A 233 -5.34 3.57 7.55
C MET A 233 -5.09 4.38 6.29
N VAL A 234 -5.67 5.58 6.22
CA VAL A 234 -5.26 6.63 5.28
C VAL A 234 -4.46 7.67 6.04
N TRP A 235 -3.19 7.81 5.70
CA TRP A 235 -2.31 8.82 6.26
C TRP A 235 -2.08 9.95 5.27
N ARG A 236 -2.37 11.19 5.67
CA ARG A 236 -2.13 12.38 4.88
C ARG A 236 -1.23 13.38 5.62
N THR A 237 -0.23 13.88 4.89
CA THR A 237 0.70 14.91 5.37
C THR A 237 0.19 16.32 5.10
N SER A 238 0.88 17.33 5.62
CA SER A 238 0.70 18.77 5.41
C SER A 238 -0.56 19.45 6.00
N GLY A 239 -1.31 18.75 6.85
CA GLY A 239 -2.46 19.29 7.60
C GLY A 239 -3.77 19.42 6.81
N GLU A 240 -3.81 18.90 5.59
CA GLU A 240 -5.01 18.97 4.73
C GLU A 240 -5.94 17.78 5.00
N GLU A 241 -7.19 18.04 5.34
CA GLU A 241 -8.15 17.00 5.78
C GLU A 241 -9.11 16.57 4.65
N ARG A 242 -8.61 15.79 3.68
CA ARG A 242 -9.44 15.23 2.60
C ARG A 242 -8.81 13.98 1.97
N LEU A 243 -9.65 13.14 1.34
CA LEU A 243 -9.18 11.99 0.55
C LEU A 243 -8.57 12.35 -0.80
N SER A 244 -8.96 13.49 -1.38
CA SER A 244 -8.48 13.92 -2.70
C SER A 244 -8.63 12.85 -3.81
N ASN A 245 -9.77 12.13 -3.84
CA ASN A 245 -10.04 11.09 -4.85
C ASN A 245 -9.04 9.90 -4.78
N PHE A 246 -8.39 9.67 -3.63
CA PHE A 246 -7.47 8.56 -3.42
C PHE A 246 -8.17 7.33 -2.81
N MET A 247 -7.91 6.14 -3.36
CA MET A 247 -8.35 4.84 -2.83
C MET A 247 -9.83 4.78 -2.42
N LEU A 248 -10.74 5.37 -3.22
CA LEU A 248 -12.12 5.62 -2.78
C LEU A 248 -12.90 4.37 -2.36
N TRP A 249 -12.65 3.22 -3.02
CA TRP A 249 -13.28 1.96 -2.65
C TRP A 249 -12.56 1.33 -1.46
N GLN A 250 -11.24 1.21 -1.58
CA GLN A 250 -10.37 0.53 -0.63
C GLN A 250 -10.31 1.25 0.72
N ALA A 251 -10.62 2.55 0.77
CA ALA A 251 -10.57 3.38 1.97
C ALA A 251 -11.93 3.58 2.67
N ALA A 252 -12.97 2.84 2.26
CA ALA A 252 -14.33 3.06 2.74
C ALA A 252 -14.48 2.92 4.27
N TYR A 253 -13.63 2.11 4.90
CA TYR A 253 -13.63 1.83 6.35
C TYR A 253 -12.31 2.17 7.03
N SER A 254 -11.44 2.96 6.38
CA SER A 254 -10.14 3.31 6.94
C SER A 254 -10.24 4.31 8.08
N GLU A 255 -9.32 4.18 9.03
CA GLU A 255 -8.99 5.24 9.97
C GLU A 255 -8.24 6.37 9.25
N MET A 256 -8.62 7.61 9.53
CA MET A 256 -8.03 8.80 8.88
C MET A 256 -7.03 9.47 9.82
N VAL A 257 -5.76 9.53 9.41
CA VAL A 257 -4.70 10.19 10.16
C VAL A 257 -4.20 11.41 9.37
N PHE A 258 -4.42 12.59 9.92
CA PHE A 258 -3.92 13.85 9.37
C PHE A 258 -2.75 14.36 10.20
N SER A 259 -1.64 14.65 9.53
CA SER A 259 -0.42 15.11 10.16
C SER A 259 0.01 16.45 9.58
N ASN A 260 0.58 17.31 10.43
CA ASN A 260 1.01 18.66 10.04
C ASN A 260 2.43 18.71 9.46
N VAL A 261 3.10 17.55 9.37
CA VAL A 261 4.45 17.41 8.81
C VAL A 261 4.48 17.57 7.30
#